data_AF-A0A5C5PUX9-F1
#
_entry.id   AF-A0A5C5PUX9-F1
#
_cell.length_a   1.000
_cell.length_b   1.000
_cell.length_c   1.000
_cell.angle_alpha   90.00
_cell.angle_beta   90.00
_cell.angle_gamma   90.00
#
_symmetry.space_group_name_H-M   'P 1'
#
loop_
_entity.id
_entity.type
_entity.pdbx_description
1 polymer ?
#
loop_
_entity_poly.entity_id
_entity_poly.type
_entity_poly.pdbx_seq_one_letter_code
_entity_poly.pdbx_strand_id
1 'polypeptide(L)'
;MANDSSTLPVQFELCGEAQSKAIHQLNTRPKSVATIVNNKTAKVIFVQLDGASLMISCDAEEKRMVIERTEEEGDLAYGLRG
;
A
#
# COMPACT_ATOMS: atom_id res chain seq x y z
N MET A 1 -5.96 16.80 -5.82
CA MET A 1 -5.66 15.40 -5.44
C MET A 1 -4.45 15.43 -4.51
N ALA A 2 -4.64 15.16 -3.21
CA ALA A 2 -3.54 14.98 -2.28
C ALA A 2 -3.24 13.47 -2.22
N ASN A 3 -2.25 13.02 -2.99
CA ASN A 3 -1.75 11.66 -2.84
C ASN A 3 -0.77 11.69 -1.66
N ASP A 4 -1.18 11.17 -0.52
CA ASP A 4 -0.35 11.15 0.68
C ASP A 4 0.55 9.92 0.60
N SER A 5 1.80 10.14 0.18
CA SER A 5 2.83 9.10 0.09
C SER A 5 3.85 9.28 1.20
N SER A 6 3.98 8.25 2.02
CA SER A 6 4.97 8.20 3.10
C SER A 6 6.05 7.19 2.73
N THR A 7 7.30 7.63 2.73
CA THR A 7 8.46 6.76 2.51
C THR A 7 9.20 6.56 3.83
N LEU A 8 9.44 5.31 4.21
CA LEU A 8 10.13 4.93 5.42
C LEU A 8 11.38 4.09 5.06
N PRO A 9 12.57 4.41 5.61
CA PRO A 9 13.73 3.56 5.46
C PRO A 9 13.50 2.26 6.23
N VAL A 10 13.59 1.11 5.56
CA VAL A 10 13.40 -0.19 6.21
C VAL A 10 14.26 -1.25 5.52
N GLN A 11 14.84 -2.14 6.31
CA GLN A 11 15.54 -3.29 5.77
C GLN A 11 14.52 -4.27 5.18
N PHE A 12 14.80 -4.83 4.00
CA PHE A 12 13.86 -5.70 3.30
C PHE A 12 13.41 -6.91 4.13
N GLU A 13 14.30 -7.48 4.93
CA GLU A 13 14.02 -8.60 5.84
C GLU A 13 12.96 -8.25 6.89
N LEU A 14 12.91 -6.97 7.31
CA LEU A 14 11.94 -6.44 8.26
C LEU A 14 10.68 -5.90 7.57
N CYS A 15 10.63 -5.89 6.24
CA CYS A 15 9.54 -5.27 5.50
C CYS A 15 8.22 -6.03 5.65
N GLY A 16 8.27 -7.35 5.84
CA GLY A 16 7.08 -8.14 6.17
C GLY A 16 6.47 -7.75 7.51
N GLU A 17 7.30 -7.53 8.53
CA GLU A 17 6.85 -7.07 9.84
C GLU A 17 6.38 -5.61 9.80
N ALA A 18 7.10 -4.73 9.10
CA ALA A 18 6.72 -3.34 8.92
C ALA A 18 5.37 -3.19 8.19
N GLN A 19 5.14 -3.98 7.14
CA GLN A 19 3.85 -4.08 6.45
C GLN A 19 2.73 -4.51 7.40
N SER A 20 2.94 -5.59 8.17
CA SER A 20 1.95 -6.08 9.13
C SER A 20 1.65 -5.03 10.20
N LYS A 21 2.68 -4.35 10.72
CA LYS A 21 2.55 -3.28 11.70
C LYS A 21 1.83 -2.06 11.12
N ALA A 22 2.06 -1.73 9.85
CA ALA A 22 1.34 -0.65 9.18
C ALA A 22 -0.15 -0.96 9.06
N ILE A 23 -0.52 -2.19 8.68
CA ILE A 23 -1.92 -2.64 8.64
C ILE A 23 -2.55 -2.60 10.04
N HIS A 24 -1.84 -3.06 11.06
CA HIS A 24 -2.33 -3.05 12.45
C HIS A 24 -2.52 -1.64 13.03
N GLN A 25 -1.75 -0.66 12.55
CA GLN A 25 -1.89 0.74 12.94
C GLN A 25 -3.01 1.47 12.18
N LEU A 26 -3.69 0.81 11.24
CA LEU A 26 -4.85 1.41 10.59
C LEU A 26 -5.96 1.57 11.62
N ASN A 27 -6.44 2.81 11.77
CA ASN A 27 -7.58 3.13 12.62
C ASN A 27 -8.90 2.52 12.11
N THR A 28 -8.89 1.88 10.94
CA THR A 28 -10.05 1.19 10.36
C THR A 28 -9.68 -0.22 9.96
N ARG A 29 -10.67 -1.13 10.02
CA ARG A 29 -10.46 -2.52 9.65
C ARG A 29 -10.41 -2.63 8.12
N PRO A 30 -9.36 -3.23 7.55
CA PRO A 30 -9.29 -3.44 6.11
C PRO A 30 -10.41 -4.39 5.66
N LYS A 31 -11.07 -4.03 4.57
CA LYS A 31 -12.05 -4.87 3.87
C LYS A 31 -11.36 -6.06 3.22
N SER A 32 -10.21 -5.80 2.61
CA SER A 32 -9.41 -6.81 1.92
C SER A 32 -7.93 -6.47 2.03
N VAL A 33 -7.11 -7.51 2.12
CA VAL A 33 -5.65 -7.43 2.04
C VAL A 33 -5.20 -8.44 1.00
N ALA A 34 -4.59 -7.94 -0.08
CA ALA A 34 -4.08 -8.77 -1.16
C ALA A 34 -2.58 -8.52 -1.31
N THR A 35 -1.81 -9.59 -1.50
CA THR A 35 -0.40 -9.46 -1.87
C THR A 35 -0.32 -9.48 -3.39
N ILE A 36 0.13 -8.37 -3.98
CA ILE A 36 0.23 -8.20 -5.44
C ILE A 36 1.61 -8.64 -5.93
N VAL A 37 2.66 -8.34 -5.16
CA VAL A 37 4.03 -8.73 -5.46
C VAL A 37 4.64 -9.35 -4.21
N ASN A 38 5.25 -10.52 -4.37
CA ASN A 38 6.02 -11.17 -3.31
C ASN A 38 7.18 -11.94 -3.95
N ASN A 39 8.30 -11.26 -4.12
CA ASN A 39 9.52 -11.87 -4.63
C ASN A 39 10.70 -11.51 -3.71
N LYS A 40 11.92 -11.92 -4.09
CA LYS A 40 13.11 -11.75 -3.24
C LYS A 40 13.62 -10.30 -3.16
N THR A 41 13.13 -9.41 -4.02
CA THR A 41 13.63 -8.04 -4.15
C THR A 41 12.55 -6.98 -3.94
N ALA A 42 11.27 -7.37 -3.96
CA ALA A 42 10.14 -6.48 -3.84
C ALA A 42 8.95 -7.21 -3.20
N LYS A 43 8.23 -6.47 -2.37
CA LYS A 43 6.98 -6.96 -1.77
C LYS A 43 5.95 -5.85 -1.79
N VAL A 44 4.85 -6.07 -2.48
CA VAL A 44 3.75 -5.10 -2.60
C VAL A 44 2.48 -5.74 -2.10
N ILE A 45 1.87 -5.10 -1.12
CA ILE A 45 0.55 -5.45 -0.62
C ILE A 45 -0.42 -4.31 -0.90
N PHE A 46 -1.65 -4.67 -1.18
CA PHE A 46 -2.75 -3.75 -1.39
C PHE A 46 -3.79 -4.01 -0.31
N VAL A 47 -4.23 -2.93 0.32
CA VAL A 47 -5.12 -2.95 1.48
C VAL A 47 -6.30 -2.06 1.14
N GLN A 48 -7.46 -2.66 0.97
CA GLN A 48 -8.68 -1.90 0.68
C GLN A 48 -9.39 -1.56 1.98
N LEU A 49 -9.70 -0.29 2.15
CA LEU A 49 -10.44 0.27 3.27
C LEU A 49 -11.83 0.74 2.82
N ASP A 50 -12.63 1.22 3.76
CA ASP A 50 -13.89 1.88 3.44
C ASP A 50 -13.59 3.31 2.92
N GLY A 51 -13.83 3.55 1.63
CA GLY A 51 -13.60 4.85 0.99
C GLY A 51 -12.13 5.19 0.68
N ALA A 52 -11.21 4.24 0.88
CA ALA A 52 -9.80 4.44 0.55
C ALA A 52 -9.10 3.12 0.24
N SER A 53 -7.97 3.25 -0.44
CA SER A 53 -7.02 2.19 -0.77
C SER A 53 -5.66 2.55 -0.20
N LEU A 54 -4.92 1.55 0.25
CA LEU A 54 -3.53 1.68 0.66
C LEU A 54 -2.68 0.71 -0.13
N MET A 55 -1.65 1.20 -0.79
CA MET A 55 -0.63 0.39 -1.41
C MET A 55 0.64 0.50 -0.60
N ILE A 56 1.13 -0.64 -0.11
CA ILE A 56 2.34 -0.70 0.69
C ILE A 56 3.35 -1.52 -0.08
N SER A 57 4.35 -0.84 -0.63
CA SER A 57 5.43 -1.43 -1.40
C SER A 57 6.72 -1.40 -0.60
N CYS A 58 7.49 -2.46 -0.74
CA CYS A 58 8.79 -2.66 -0.13
C CYS A 58 9.76 -2.98 -1.25
N ASP A 59 10.88 -2.26 -1.28
CA ASP A 59 11.94 -2.48 -2.25
C ASP A 59 13.25 -2.84 -1.52
N ALA A 60 13.84 -3.97 -1.89
CA ALA A 60 15.06 -4.49 -1.29
C ALA A 60 16.31 -3.79 -1.81
N GLU A 61 16.31 -3.40 -3.09
CA GLU A 61 17.42 -2.71 -3.71
C GLU A 61 17.58 -1.31 -3.12
N GLU A 62 16.46 -0.63 -2.95
CA GLU A 62 16.39 0.73 -2.43
C GLU A 62 16.23 0.78 -0.91
N LYS A 63 16.04 -0.37 -0.25
CA LYS A 63 15.91 -0.51 1.22
C LYS A 63 14.89 0.46 1.80
N ARG A 64 13.76 0.59 1.11
CA ARG A 64 12.70 1.55 1.44
C ARG A 64 11.34 0.90 1.32
N MET A 65 10.45 1.38 2.17
CA MET A 65 9.04 1.06 2.15
C MET A 65 8.27 2.32 1.79
N VAL A 66 7.42 2.22 0.79
CA VAL A 66 6.54 3.29 0.35
C VAL A 66 5.13 2.88 0.71
N ILE A 67 4.41 3.79 1.36
CA ILE A 67 3.01 3.66 1.71
C ILE A 67 2.29 4.75 0.94
N GLU A 68 1.49 4.36 -0.03
CA GLU A 68 0.65 5.26 -0.80
C GLU A 68 -0.79 5.09 -0.35
N ARG A 69 -1.41 6.17 0.08
CA ARG A 69 -2.84 6.21 0.37
C ARG A 69 -3.57 6.90 -0.76
N THR A 70 -4.51 6.18 -1.37
CA THR A 70 -5.39 6.71 -2.39
C THR A 70 -6.81 6.75 -1.82
N GLU A 71 -7.37 7.93 -1.66
CA GLU A 71 -8.78 8.06 -1.29
C GLU A 71 -9.64 7.69 -2.51
N GLU A 72 -10.53 6.72 -2.35
CA GLU A 72 -11.52 6.40 -3.38
C GLU A 72 -12.67 7.40 -3.21
N GLU A 73 -12.50 8.63 -3.71
CA GLU A 73 -13.67 9.43 -4.06
C GLU A 73 -14.44 8.61 -5.10
N GLY A 74 -15.74 8.38 -4.88
CA GLY A 74 -16.58 7.52 -5.71
C GLY A 74 -16.72 7.99 -7.15
N ASP A 75 -15.67 7.83 -7.94
CA ASP A 75 -15.61 8.11 -9.35
C ASP A 75 -15.03 6.88 -10.04
N LEU A 76 -15.90 5.87 -10.17
CA LEU A 76 -15.89 4.99 -11.32
C LEU A 76 -16.18 5.83 -12.58
N ALA A 77 -15.38 6.86 -12.89
CA ALA A 77 -15.18 7.28 -14.25
C ALA A 77 -14.04 6.43 -14.81
N TYR A 78 -14.40 5.22 -15.24
CA TYR A 78 -13.74 4.65 -16.40
C TYR A 78 -13.89 5.67 -17.54
N GLY A 79 -12.93 6.60 -17.63
CA GLY A 79 -12.70 7.46 -18.79
C GLY A 79 -12.17 6.64 -19.95
N LEU A 80 -12.95 5.67 -20.40
CA LEU A 80 -12.83 5.01 -21.70
C LEU A 80 -14.18 5.17 -22.40
N ARG A 81 -14.44 6.41 -22.82
CA ARG A 81 -15.42 6.79 -23.81
C ARG A 81 -14.56 7.46 -24.89
N GLY A 82 -14.19 6.76 -25.95
CA GLY A 82 -15.10 6.35 -27.03
C GLY A 82 -14.96 7.40 -28.12
#